data_AF-A0A8R7PY17-F1
#
_entry.id   AF-A0A8R7PY17-F1
#
_cell.length_a   1.000
_cell.length_b   1.000
_cell.length_c   1.000
_cell.angle_alpha   90.00
_cell.angle_beta   90.00
_cell.angle_gamma   90.00
#
_symmetry.space_group_name_H-M   'P 1'
#
loop_
_entity.id
_entity.type
_entity.pdbx_description
1 polymer ?
#
loop_
_entity_poly.entity_id
_entity_poly.type
_entity_poly.pdbx_seq_one_letter_code
_entity_poly.pdbx_strand_id
1 'polypeptide(L)'
;MVRDSKKKVVEESDQMARLTDDLLAEIISRLPYKSTCGCKCVSTGWRDLISHPDHRKNMPQSLAGFFYQVKGARYFTNVSGKGDPLVDPSLSFLPRCHSLDILDCCNGLLLCRCWKATDPEALDYIVCNPATEKWVVVPPTN
;
A
#
# COMPACT_ATOMS: atom_id res chain seq x y z
N MET A 1 -34.16 -21.12 -36.67
CA MET A 1 -32.72 -20.88 -36.94
C MET A 1 -32.19 -19.52 -36.46
N VAL A 2 -33.02 -18.52 -36.13
CA VAL A 2 -32.56 -17.15 -35.76
C VAL A 2 -32.00 -17.01 -34.32
N ARG A 3 -32.25 -17.98 -33.43
CA ARG A 3 -31.86 -17.90 -32.01
C ARG A 3 -30.37 -18.14 -31.76
N ASP A 4 -29.68 -18.87 -32.64
CA ASP A 4 -28.30 -19.29 -32.44
C ASP A 4 -27.30 -18.19 -32.81
N SER A 5 -27.56 -17.48 -33.92
CA SER A 5 -26.74 -16.34 -34.36
C SER A 5 -26.79 -15.16 -33.38
N LYS A 6 -27.94 -14.95 -32.72
CA LYS A 6 -28.10 -13.86 -31.74
C LYS A 6 -27.32 -14.12 -30.45
N LYS A 7 -27.17 -15.39 -30.07
CA LYS A 7 -26.43 -15.81 -28.88
C LYS A 7 -24.91 -15.66 -29.10
N LYS A 8 -24.44 -16.07 -30.27
CA LYS A 8 -23.02 -15.93 -30.67
C LYS A 8 -22.54 -14.48 -30.73
N VAL A 9 -23.36 -13.57 -31.28
CA VAL A 9 -23.03 -12.13 -31.36
C VAL A 9 -22.94 -11.48 -29.97
N VAL A 10 -23.80 -11.90 -29.02
CA VAL A 10 -23.77 -11.40 -27.65
C VAL A 10 -22.52 -11.91 -26.91
N GLU A 11 -22.13 -13.17 -27.10
CA GLU A 11 -20.91 -13.73 -26.52
C GLU A 11 -19.64 -13.08 -27.08
N GLU A 12 -19.56 -12.85 -28.40
CA GLU A 12 -18.42 -12.16 -29.02
C GLU A 12 -18.30 -10.69 -28.56
N SER A 13 -19.44 -10.00 -28.42
CA SER A 13 -19.51 -8.65 -27.84
C SER A 13 -19.03 -8.60 -26.39
N ASP A 14 -19.44 -9.57 -25.58
CA ASP A 14 -19.07 -9.65 -24.16
C ASP A 14 -17.58 -9.96 -24.00
N GLN A 15 -17.03 -10.86 -24.83
CA GLN A 15 -15.59 -11.13 -24.85
C GLN A 15 -14.76 -9.90 -25.27
N MET A 16 -15.20 -9.16 -26.28
CA MET A 16 -14.50 -7.96 -26.73
C MET A 16 -14.55 -6.83 -25.68
N ALA A 17 -15.67 -6.70 -24.96
CA ALA A 17 -15.78 -5.77 -23.84
C ALA A 17 -14.81 -6.15 -22.72
N ARG A 18 -14.75 -7.44 -22.34
CA ARG A 18 -13.81 -7.93 -21.32
C ARG A 18 -12.35 -7.73 -21.69
N LEU A 19 -11.97 -8.02 -22.94
CA LEU A 19 -10.62 -7.77 -23.44
C LEU A 19 -10.26 -6.27 -23.37
N THR A 20 -11.23 -5.40 -23.63
CA THR A 20 -11.03 -3.94 -23.52
C THR A 20 -10.84 -3.52 -22.07
N ASP A 21 -11.64 -4.06 -21.16
CA ASP A 21 -11.56 -3.82 -19.71
C ASP A 21 -10.23 -4.32 -19.13
N ASP A 22 -9.77 -5.50 -19.52
CA ASP A 22 -8.48 -6.07 -19.09
C ASP A 22 -7.31 -5.17 -19.52
N LEU A 23 -7.32 -4.70 -20.77
CA LEU A 23 -6.29 -3.78 -21.29
C LEU A 23 -6.33 -2.42 -20.58
N LEU A 24 -7.52 -1.87 -20.33
CA LEU A 24 -7.67 -0.63 -19.57
C LEU A 24 -7.16 -0.80 -18.14
N ALA A 25 -7.48 -1.90 -17.47
CA ALA A 25 -6.98 -2.20 -16.14
C ALA A 25 -5.46 -2.31 -16.12
N GLU A 26 -4.86 -2.91 -17.14
CA GLU A 26 -3.41 -3.00 -17.30
C GLU A 26 -2.75 -1.62 -17.53
N ILE A 27 -3.37 -0.75 -18.32
CA ILE A 27 -2.86 0.62 -18.51
C ILE A 27 -2.93 1.39 -17.19
N ILE A 28 -4.06 1.32 -16.50
CA ILE A 28 -4.29 2.06 -15.24
C ILE A 28 -3.38 1.55 -14.12
N SER A 29 -3.07 0.25 -14.09
CA SER A 29 -2.20 -0.34 -13.07
C SER A 29 -0.75 0.17 -13.14
N ARG A 30 -0.32 0.66 -14.31
CA ARG A 30 1.02 1.25 -14.52
C ARG A 30 1.10 2.73 -14.13
N LEU A 31 -0.02 3.36 -13.82
CA LEU A 31 -0.05 4.77 -13.41
C LEU A 31 0.35 4.93 -11.94
N PRO A 32 0.86 6.10 -11.52
CA PRO A 32 1.04 6.42 -10.11
C PRO A 32 -0.31 6.40 -9.36
N TYR A 33 -0.31 5.99 -8.08
CA TYR A 33 -1.51 5.87 -7.23
C TYR A 33 -2.47 7.07 -7.34
N LYS A 34 -1.94 8.30 -7.28
CA LYS A 34 -2.77 9.53 -7.36
C LYS A 34 -3.50 9.64 -8.70
N SER A 35 -2.84 9.27 -9.80
CA SER A 35 -3.45 9.27 -11.14
C SER A 35 -4.52 8.19 -11.25
N THR A 36 -4.25 6.98 -10.75
CA THR A 36 -5.24 5.90 -10.68
C THR A 36 -6.47 6.26 -9.84
N CYS A 37 -6.29 7.02 -8.75
CA CYS A 37 -7.42 7.58 -7.99
C CYS A 37 -8.22 8.58 -8.84
N GLY A 38 -7.56 9.42 -9.62
CA GLY A 38 -8.22 10.32 -10.57
C GLY A 38 -9.02 9.58 -11.65
N CYS A 39 -8.53 8.44 -12.13
CA CYS A 39 -9.23 7.60 -13.10
C CYS A 39 -10.62 7.14 -12.62
N LYS A 40 -10.84 6.96 -11.30
CA LYS A 40 -12.16 6.62 -10.73
C LYS A 40 -13.20 7.73 -10.88
N CYS A 41 -12.77 8.93 -11.22
CA CYS A 41 -13.64 10.09 -11.44
C CYS A 41 -14.01 10.28 -12.92
N VAL A 42 -13.41 9.51 -13.84
CA VAL A 42 -13.66 9.63 -15.28
C VAL A 42 -15.04 9.11 -15.65
N SER A 43 -15.42 7.92 -15.17
CA SER A 43 -16.75 7.33 -15.35
C SER A 43 -17.05 6.27 -14.30
N THR A 44 -18.31 5.81 -14.24
CA THR A 44 -18.71 4.68 -13.40
C THR A 44 -18.00 3.39 -13.82
N GLY A 45 -17.91 3.11 -15.13
CA GLY A 45 -17.21 1.93 -15.65
C GLY A 45 -15.74 1.87 -15.23
N TRP A 46 -15.01 3.00 -15.29
CA TRP A 46 -13.62 3.06 -14.84
C TRP A 46 -13.50 2.84 -13.32
N ARG A 47 -14.41 3.42 -12.54
CA ARG A 47 -14.45 3.22 -11.09
C ARG A 47 -14.68 1.76 -10.72
N ASP A 48 -15.63 1.11 -11.39
CA ASP A 48 -16.00 -0.27 -11.14
C ASP A 48 -14.87 -1.21 -11.56
N LEU A 49 -14.26 -0.98 -12.74
CA LEU A 49 -13.07 -1.69 -13.22
C LEU A 49 -11.92 -1.62 -12.21
N ILE A 50 -11.56 -0.42 -11.73
CA ILE A 50 -10.47 -0.23 -10.75
C ILE A 50 -10.81 -0.85 -9.39
N SER A 51 -12.10 -0.93 -9.05
CA SER A 51 -12.56 -1.48 -7.78
C SER A 51 -12.80 -2.99 -7.82
N HIS A 52 -12.84 -3.57 -9.01
CA HIS A 52 -13.12 -4.98 -9.25
C HIS A 52 -12.08 -5.88 -8.57
N PRO A 53 -12.49 -6.97 -7.89
CA PRO A 53 -11.56 -7.85 -7.18
C PRO A 53 -10.40 -8.38 -8.03
N ASP A 54 -10.67 -8.68 -9.30
CA ASP A 54 -9.69 -9.28 -10.22
C ASP A 54 -8.55 -8.32 -10.58
N HIS A 55 -8.84 -7.03 -10.74
CA HIS A 55 -7.83 -6.01 -11.07
C HIS A 55 -7.21 -5.37 -9.84
N ARG A 56 -7.91 -5.38 -8.70
CA ARG A 56 -7.53 -4.70 -7.45
C ARG A 56 -6.16 -5.09 -6.91
N LYS A 57 -5.70 -6.33 -7.15
CA LYS A 57 -4.37 -6.79 -6.69
C LYS A 57 -3.22 -6.16 -7.49
N ASN A 58 -3.47 -5.82 -8.74
CA ASN A 58 -2.48 -5.24 -9.65
C ASN A 58 -2.52 -3.71 -9.62
N MET A 59 -3.59 -3.11 -9.08
CA MET A 59 -3.70 -1.66 -8.96
C MET A 59 -2.69 -1.10 -7.97
N PRO A 60 -2.10 0.08 -8.26
CA PRO A 60 -1.21 0.74 -7.33
C PRO A 60 -1.93 0.98 -6.01
N GLN A 61 -1.23 0.66 -4.92
CA GLN A 61 -1.72 0.75 -3.56
C GLN A 61 -1.22 2.02 -2.90
N SER A 62 -2.02 2.59 -2.02
CA SER A 62 -1.56 3.74 -1.21
C SER A 62 -0.54 3.26 -0.20
N LEU A 63 0.54 4.01 -0.01
CA LEU A 63 1.38 3.87 1.18
C LEU A 63 0.78 4.58 2.41
N ALA A 64 -0.33 5.30 2.24
CA ALA A 64 -1.02 5.93 3.35
C ALA A 64 -1.68 4.87 4.23
N GLY A 65 -1.34 4.91 5.51
CA GLY A 65 -1.89 4.02 6.52
C GLY A 65 -1.50 4.45 7.92
N PHE A 66 -1.84 3.62 8.89
CA PHE A 66 -1.62 3.85 10.31
C PHE A 66 -0.71 2.77 10.87
N PHE A 67 0.35 3.19 11.55
CA PHE A 67 1.11 2.34 12.44
C PHE A 67 0.50 2.38 13.83
N TYR A 68 0.39 1.22 14.48
CA TYR A 68 -0.04 1.13 15.87
C TYR A 68 0.55 -0.11 16.53
N GLN A 69 0.55 -0.12 17.87
CA GLN A 69 1.11 -1.21 18.67
C GLN A 69 0.05 -1.76 19.63
N VAL A 70 -0.08 -3.09 19.68
CA VAL A 70 -0.99 -3.80 20.59
C VAL A 70 -0.22 -4.91 21.27
N LYS A 71 -0.15 -4.89 22.61
CA LYS A 71 0.53 -5.92 23.43
C LYS A 71 1.97 -6.21 22.96
N GLY A 72 2.72 -5.18 22.58
CA GLY A 72 4.11 -5.29 22.12
C GLY A 72 4.27 -5.59 20.62
N ALA A 73 3.25 -6.09 19.94
CA ALA A 73 3.28 -6.32 18.50
C ALA A 73 2.92 -5.04 17.72
N ARG A 74 3.66 -4.76 16.64
CA ARG A 74 3.43 -3.63 15.75
C ARG A 74 2.62 -4.05 14.53
N TYR A 75 1.73 -3.18 14.09
CA TYR A 75 0.81 -3.39 12.98
C TYR A 75 0.79 -2.17 12.06
N PHE A 76 0.47 -2.42 10.79
CA PHE A 76 0.21 -1.38 9.81
C PHE A 76 -1.11 -1.65 9.10
N THR A 77 -2.00 -0.66 9.11
CA THR A 77 -3.28 -0.72 8.40
C THR A 77 -3.30 0.32 7.29
N ASN A 78 -3.41 -0.14 6.04
CA ASN A 78 -3.57 0.73 4.88
C ASN A 78 -4.92 1.45 4.92
N VAL A 79 -4.97 2.77 4.66
CA VAL A 79 -6.23 3.54 4.61
C VAL A 79 -7.18 3.01 3.54
N SER A 80 -6.64 2.46 2.45
CA SER A 80 -7.48 1.86 1.43
C SER A 80 -8.26 0.63 1.92
N GLY A 81 -7.81 -0.02 3.00
CA GLY A 81 -8.39 -1.28 3.50
C GLY A 81 -8.31 -2.42 2.47
N LYS A 82 -7.34 -2.31 1.54
CA LYS A 82 -7.18 -3.22 0.40
C LYS A 82 -5.74 -3.74 0.40
N GLY A 83 -5.54 -4.99 -0.02
CA GLY A 83 -4.21 -5.57 -0.29
C GLY A 83 -3.40 -5.92 0.95
N ASP A 84 -2.30 -6.62 0.71
CA ASP A 84 -1.28 -6.84 1.73
C ASP A 84 -0.56 -5.52 2.04
N PRO A 85 -0.09 -5.30 3.28
CA PRO A 85 0.73 -4.16 3.62
C PRO A 85 1.93 -4.07 2.68
N LEU A 86 2.08 -2.94 1.98
CA LEU A 86 3.31 -2.64 1.21
C LEU A 86 4.53 -2.41 2.10
N VAL A 87 4.32 -2.41 3.42
CA VAL A 87 5.31 -2.05 4.42
C VAL A 87 5.28 -3.11 5.52
N ASP A 88 6.43 -3.65 5.86
CA ASP A 88 6.57 -4.59 6.97
C ASP A 88 6.47 -3.84 8.32
N PRO A 89 5.42 -4.09 9.14
CA PRO A 89 5.27 -3.43 10.44
C PRO A 89 6.31 -3.87 11.48
N SER A 90 7.05 -4.94 11.22
CA SER A 90 8.12 -5.42 12.11
C SER A 90 9.32 -4.47 12.18
N LEU A 91 9.47 -3.56 11.20
CA LEU A 91 10.58 -2.61 11.10
C LEU A 91 11.96 -3.28 11.33
N SER A 92 12.12 -4.51 10.83
CA SER A 92 13.30 -5.36 11.06
C SER A 92 14.59 -4.81 10.44
N PHE A 93 14.48 -3.85 9.52
CA PHE A 93 15.59 -3.13 8.90
C PHE A 93 16.27 -2.10 9.85
N LEU A 94 15.65 -1.80 11.00
CA LEU A 94 16.22 -0.93 12.03
C LEU A 94 17.29 -1.65 12.87
N PRO A 95 18.15 -0.90 13.60
CA PRO A 95 19.09 -1.48 14.54
C PRO A 95 18.42 -2.40 15.56
N ARG A 96 19.18 -3.38 16.08
CA ARG A 96 18.69 -4.23 17.16
C ARG A 96 18.51 -3.41 18.44
N CYS A 97 17.25 -3.23 18.81
CA CYS A 97 16.83 -2.60 20.06
C CYS A 97 16.21 -3.65 20.99
N HIS A 98 16.34 -3.47 22.30
CA HIS A 98 15.55 -4.26 23.26
C HIS A 98 14.06 -3.88 23.19
N SER A 99 13.78 -2.59 23.03
CA SER A 99 12.45 -2.06 22.80
C SER A 99 12.49 -0.95 21.74
N LEU A 100 11.41 -0.82 20.97
CA LEU A 100 11.24 0.20 19.95
C LEU A 100 9.82 0.77 20.04
N ASP A 101 9.73 2.06 20.36
CA ASP A 101 8.49 2.82 20.36
C ASP A 101 8.40 3.72 19.13
N ILE A 102 7.23 3.81 18.50
CA ILE A 102 6.94 4.83 17.49
C ILE A 102 6.38 6.04 18.23
N LEU A 103 7.03 7.20 18.08
CA LEU A 103 6.67 8.43 18.77
C LEU A 103 5.81 9.35 17.90
N ASP A 104 6.17 9.46 16.62
CA ASP A 104 5.50 10.38 15.69
C ASP A 104 5.67 9.91 14.23
N CYS A 105 4.89 10.48 13.32
CA CYS A 105 4.98 10.23 11.90
C CYS A 105 4.71 11.49 11.04
N CYS A 106 5.47 11.65 9.95
CA CYS A 106 5.28 12.76 9.02
C CYS A 106 5.70 12.37 7.60
N ASN A 107 4.83 12.58 6.60
CA ASN A 107 5.12 12.32 5.18
C ASN A 107 5.67 10.91 4.89
N GLY A 108 5.20 9.89 5.62
CA GLY A 108 5.66 8.51 5.49
C GLY A 108 6.97 8.19 6.23
N LEU A 109 7.53 9.15 6.96
CA LEU A 109 8.62 8.93 7.90
C LEU A 109 8.07 8.62 9.30
N LEU A 110 8.78 7.79 10.04
CA LEU A 110 8.52 7.52 11.46
C LEU A 110 9.65 8.06 12.30
N LEU A 111 9.30 8.68 13.43
CA LEU A 111 10.21 8.93 14.54
C LEU A 111 10.06 7.79 15.54
N CYS A 112 11.16 7.10 15.81
CA CYS A 112 11.21 5.99 16.75
C CYS A 112 12.17 6.29 17.90
N ARG A 113 11.86 5.75 19.08
CA ARG A 113 12.76 5.68 20.24
C ARG A 113 13.21 4.23 20.40
N CYS A 114 14.52 4.02 20.33
CA CYS A 114 15.17 2.71 20.39
C CYS A 114 16.01 2.61 21.66
N TRP A 115 15.72 1.62 22.50
CA TRP A 115 16.58 1.28 23.63
C TRP A 115 17.64 0.26 23.22
N LYS A 116 18.91 0.57 23.50
CA LYS A 116 20.02 -0.29 23.09
C LYS A 116 19.98 -1.61 23.87
N ALA A 117 20.25 -2.70 23.17
CA ALA A 117 20.33 -4.02 23.81
C ALA A 117 21.60 -4.16 24.69
N THR A 118 22.65 -3.40 24.39
CA THR A 118 23.96 -3.49 25.07
C THR A 118 24.07 -2.59 26.30
N ASP A 119 23.25 -1.54 26.38
CA ASP A 119 23.26 -0.58 27.48
C ASP A 119 21.81 -0.15 27.77
N PRO A 120 21.22 -0.61 28.89
CA PRO A 120 19.82 -0.32 29.24
C PRO A 120 19.52 1.17 29.47
N GLU A 121 20.53 1.98 29.82
CA GLU A 121 20.33 3.42 30.08
C GLU A 121 20.51 4.26 28.80
N ALA A 122 21.08 3.69 27.74
CA ALA A 122 21.27 4.37 26.48
C ALA A 122 20.08 4.16 25.52
N LEU A 123 19.60 5.27 24.96
CA LEU A 123 18.59 5.28 23.90
C LEU A 123 19.05 6.14 22.73
N ASP A 124 18.59 5.77 21.53
CA ASP A 124 18.73 6.57 20.32
C ASP A 124 17.34 6.96 19.81
N TYR A 125 17.25 8.15 19.23
CA TYR A 125 16.12 8.53 18.39
C TYR A 125 16.46 8.21 16.94
N ILE A 126 15.53 7.60 16.21
CA ILE A 126 15.74 7.16 14.84
C ILE A 126 14.63 7.74 13.98
N VAL A 127 15.01 8.33 12.84
CA VAL A 127 14.05 8.65 11.77
C VAL A 127 14.18 7.59 10.69
N CYS A 128 13.08 6.94 10.32
CA CYS A 128 13.08 5.91 9.29
C CYS A 128 11.99 6.10 8.24
N ASN A 129 12.24 5.57 7.05
CA ASN A 129 11.28 5.48 5.96
C ASN A 129 10.95 4.00 5.71
N PRO A 130 9.84 3.48 6.26
CA PRO A 130 9.45 2.09 6.11
C PRO A 130 9.21 1.64 4.67
N ALA A 131 8.85 2.54 3.76
CA ALA A 131 8.63 2.21 2.35
C ALA A 131 9.94 1.99 1.57
N THR A 132 11.07 2.44 2.10
CA THR A 132 12.39 2.31 1.47
C THR A 132 13.40 1.56 2.33
N GLU A 133 12.99 1.17 3.54
CA GLU A 133 13.83 0.49 4.54
C GLU A 133 15.12 1.27 4.91
N LYS A 134 15.11 2.60 4.76
CA LYS A 134 16.23 3.48 5.13
C LYS A 134 15.98 4.16 6.46
N TRP A 135 17.03 4.41 7.23
CA TRP A 135 16.95 5.09 8.51
C TRP A 135 18.22 5.88 8.84
N VAL A 136 18.10 6.79 9.80
CA VAL A 136 19.21 7.58 10.36
C VAL A 136 18.98 7.81 11.85
N VAL A 137 20.06 7.80 12.64
CA VAL A 137 20.02 8.19 14.05
C VAL A 137 20.02 9.71 14.15
N VAL A 138 19.11 10.25 14.95
CA VAL A 138 19.04 11.67 15.25
C VAL A 138 20.27 12.06 16.09
N PRO A 139 21.01 13.12 15.72
CA PRO A 139 22.16 13.56 16.48
C PRO A 139 21.78 13.94 17.92
N PRO A 140 22.68 13.76 18.91
CA PRO A 140 22.47 14.29 20.24
C PRO A 140 22.36 15.81 20.21
N THR A 141 21.52 16.36 21.08
CA THR A 141 21.46 17.81 21.32
C THR A 141 22.71 18.22 22.11
N ASN A 142 23.54 19.10 21.51
CA ASN A 142 24.69 19.73 22.17
C ASN A 142 24.29 20.54 23.41
#